data_AF-A0A7R8W1R2-F1
#
_entry.id   AF-A0A7R8W1R2-F1
#
_cell.length_a   1.000
_cell.length_b   1.000
_cell.length_c   1.000
_cell.angle_alpha   90.00
_cell.angle_beta   90.00
_cell.angle_gamma   90.00
#
_symmetry.space_group_name_H-M   'P 1'
#
loop_
_entity.id
_entity.type
_entity.pdbx_description
1 polymer ?
#
loop_
_entity_poly.entity_id
_entity_poly.type
_entity_poly.pdbx_seq_one_letter_code
_entity_poly.pdbx_strand_id
1 'polypeptide(L)'
;MKALDSRIDRPTTIFPEALDLEHSAGRYDVNLSSVATPPDANWSTRACDSGWEYDLVEGYQSIVSEFDWVCDDDWKPALGQSLFFVGCLFGTLGLGIMADHIGRLPVLMLANMLSLLGNLATYFTRDLPQLGASRFLTGLATDTNFVIMYILG
;
A
#
# COMPACT_ATOMS: atom_id res chain seq x y z
N MET A 1 -37.22 15.97 -14.77
CA MET A 1 -37.20 14.54 -15.16
C MET A 1 -35.81 14.32 -15.78
N LYS A 2 -34.77 13.90 -15.02
CA LYS A 2 -34.40 12.49 -14.71
C LYS A 2 -34.57 11.60 -15.95
N ALA A 3 -33.61 10.85 -16.48
CA ALA A 3 -32.20 10.53 -16.21
C ALA A 3 -31.69 9.91 -17.55
N LEU A 4 -30.40 9.87 -17.88
CA LEU A 4 -29.53 8.75 -17.56
C LEU A 4 -28.06 9.12 -17.85
N ASP A 5 -27.25 8.83 -16.84
CA ASP A 5 -25.82 9.08 -16.65
C ASP A 5 -25.00 8.08 -17.48
N SER A 6 -24.16 8.57 -18.39
CA SER A 6 -23.25 7.78 -19.25
C SER A 6 -22.01 7.28 -18.49
N ARG A 7 -22.19 6.85 -17.25
CA ARG A 7 -21.14 6.39 -16.31
C ARG A 7 -21.20 4.87 -16.09
N ILE A 8 -21.80 4.13 -17.03
CA ILE A 8 -21.96 2.67 -16.99
C ILE A 8 -21.28 2.08 -18.22
N ASP A 9 -19.94 2.09 -18.24
CA ASP A 9 -19.17 1.04 -18.92
C ASP A 9 -17.73 0.94 -18.36
N ARG A 10 -17.59 1.11 -17.03
CA ARG A 10 -16.35 0.76 -16.34
C ARG A 10 -16.52 -0.69 -15.87
N PRO A 11 -15.89 -1.70 -16.50
CA PRO A 11 -16.00 -3.07 -16.01
C PRO A 11 -15.33 -3.13 -14.64
N THR A 12 -16.18 -3.25 -13.62
CA THR A 12 -15.80 -3.62 -12.27
C THR A 12 -15.67 -5.15 -12.28
N THR A 13 -14.51 -5.64 -12.67
CA THR A 13 -14.03 -7.01 -12.44
C THR A 13 -12.68 -6.84 -11.77
N ILE A 14 -12.49 -7.00 -10.45
CA ILE A 14 -12.69 -8.23 -9.69
C ILE A 14 -12.55 -9.47 -10.60
N PHE A 15 -11.40 -9.60 -11.24
CA PHE A 15 -10.79 -10.92 -11.37
C PHE A 15 -9.64 -11.00 -10.36
N PRO A 16 -9.72 -11.93 -9.39
CA PRO A 16 -8.65 -12.29 -8.49
C PRO A 16 -7.57 -13.03 -9.30
N GLU A 17 -6.36 -13.17 -8.76
CA GLU A 17 -5.24 -13.90 -9.40
C GLU A 17 -4.46 -13.12 -10.50
N ALA A 18 -4.20 -11.84 -10.25
CA ALA A 18 -3.03 -11.13 -10.81
C ALA A 18 -1.81 -11.23 -9.88
N LEU A 19 -1.64 -12.40 -9.25
CA LEU A 19 -0.37 -12.74 -8.61
C LEU A 19 0.65 -12.94 -9.75
N ASP A 20 1.71 -12.13 -9.78
CA ASP A 20 2.90 -12.26 -10.63
C ASP A 20 2.94 -11.59 -12.03
N LEU A 21 2.18 -10.51 -12.31
CA LEU A 21 2.48 -9.63 -13.46
C LEU A 21 2.49 -8.12 -13.14
N GLU A 22 2.53 -7.73 -11.86
CA GLU A 22 2.73 -6.33 -11.42
C GLU A 22 4.22 -5.92 -11.34
N HIS A 23 5.10 -6.57 -12.13
CA HIS A 23 6.55 -6.29 -12.11
C HIS A 23 7.13 -5.94 -13.49
N SER A 24 6.29 -5.49 -14.42
CA SER A 24 6.75 -4.91 -15.69
C SER A 24 6.73 -3.38 -15.56
N ALA A 25 7.78 -2.86 -14.94
CA ALA A 25 8.12 -1.45 -14.76
C ALA A 25 8.35 -0.70 -16.08
N GLY A 26 7.37 -0.65 -16.96
CA GLY A 26 7.46 0.19 -18.15
C GLY A 26 6.29 0.09 -19.09
N ARG A 27 6.21 1.08 -19.96
CA ARG A 27 5.22 1.14 -21.04
C ARG A 27 5.65 0.14 -22.10
N TYR A 28 4.72 -0.70 -22.57
CA TYR A 28 4.96 -1.49 -23.78
C TYR A 28 5.17 -0.55 -24.97
N ASP A 29 6.06 -0.91 -25.88
CA ASP A 29 6.37 -0.14 -27.10
C ASP A 29 5.35 -0.31 -28.23
N VAL A 30 4.29 -1.10 -28.00
CA VAL A 30 3.25 -1.39 -28.99
C VAL A 30 2.10 -0.38 -28.98
N ASN A 31 1.40 -0.21 -30.11
CA ASN A 31 0.20 0.62 -30.17
C ASN A 31 -1.02 -0.20 -29.72
N LEU A 32 -1.53 0.03 -28.51
CA LEU A 32 -2.65 -0.74 -27.94
C LEU A 32 -3.95 -0.61 -28.75
N SER A 33 -4.12 0.50 -29.47
CA SER A 33 -5.23 0.71 -30.40
C SER A 33 -5.18 -0.19 -31.65
N SER A 34 -4.03 -0.80 -31.93
CA SER A 34 -3.83 -1.74 -33.06
C SER A 34 -3.79 -3.20 -32.64
N VAL A 35 -3.79 -3.47 -31.32
CA VAL A 35 -3.61 -4.80 -30.74
C VAL A 35 -4.78 -5.10 -29.80
N ALA A 36 -5.73 -5.90 -30.27
CA ALA A 36 -6.91 -6.34 -29.48
C ALA A 36 -6.65 -7.64 -28.69
N THR A 37 -5.38 -7.96 -28.44
CA THR A 37 -4.95 -9.14 -27.68
C THR A 37 -4.41 -8.74 -26.31
N PRO A 38 -4.52 -9.62 -25.30
CA PRO A 38 -3.92 -9.37 -23.99
C PRO A 38 -2.39 -9.19 -24.11
N PRO A 39 -1.75 -8.54 -23.12
CA PRO A 39 -0.32 -8.27 -23.17
C PRO A 39 0.52 -9.55 -23.36
N ASP A 40 1.31 -9.60 -24.43
CA ASP A 40 2.21 -10.73 -24.71
C ASP A 40 3.57 -10.51 -24.05
N ALA A 41 4.17 -11.57 -23.50
CA ALA A 41 5.49 -11.54 -22.86
C ALA A 41 6.68 -11.24 -23.82
N ASN A 42 6.43 -11.11 -25.13
CA ASN A 42 7.44 -10.82 -26.16
C ASN A 42 7.48 -9.31 -26.52
N TRP A 43 6.69 -8.47 -25.84
CA TRP A 43 6.72 -7.04 -26.06
C TRP A 43 7.90 -6.40 -25.34
N SER A 44 8.53 -5.42 -25.99
CA SER A 44 9.68 -4.75 -25.39
C SER A 44 9.18 -3.62 -24.48
N THR A 45 9.66 -3.63 -23.25
CA THR A 45 9.28 -2.64 -22.24
C THR A 45 10.23 -1.45 -22.32
N ARG A 46 9.70 -0.22 -22.29
CA ARG A 46 10.50 1.01 -22.28
C ARG A 46 10.25 1.80 -20.99
N ALA A 47 11.29 2.48 -20.51
CA ALA A 47 11.19 3.44 -19.42
C ALA A 47 10.18 4.54 -19.77
N CYS A 48 9.49 5.07 -18.77
CA CYS A 48 8.41 6.02 -18.95
C CYS A 48 8.93 7.43 -19.24
N ASP A 49 9.45 7.63 -20.44
CA ASP A 49 10.08 8.88 -20.89
C ASP A 49 9.05 10.01 -21.15
N SER A 50 7.75 9.69 -21.28
CA SER A 50 6.71 10.63 -21.76
C SER A 50 5.90 11.34 -20.67
N GLY A 51 6.27 11.22 -19.39
CA GLY A 51 5.42 11.65 -18.27
C GLY A 51 4.17 10.78 -18.12
N TRP A 52 3.60 10.77 -16.91
CA TRP A 52 2.38 10.04 -16.57
C TRP A 52 1.32 11.02 -16.06
N GLU A 53 0.05 10.70 -16.32
CA GLU A 53 -1.09 11.47 -15.82
C GLU A 53 -1.95 10.53 -14.98
N TYR A 54 -2.24 10.92 -13.74
CA TYR A 54 -3.06 10.12 -12.84
C TYR A 54 -4.54 10.42 -13.10
N ASP A 55 -5.31 9.40 -13.49
CA ASP A 55 -6.77 9.48 -13.52
C ASP A 55 -7.32 9.47 -12.08
N LEU A 56 -7.36 10.66 -11.48
CA LEU A 56 -7.88 10.86 -10.13
C LEU A 56 -9.41 10.73 -10.13
N VAL A 57 -9.91 9.55 -9.77
CA VAL A 57 -11.35 9.36 -9.52
C VAL A 57 -11.73 10.21 -8.30
N GLU A 58 -12.56 11.23 -8.51
CA GLU A 58 -13.00 12.19 -7.48
C GLU A 58 -11.88 13.01 -6.82
N GLY A 59 -10.73 13.18 -7.49
CA GLY A 59 -9.63 14.00 -6.98
C GLY A 59 -8.82 13.35 -5.85
N TYR A 60 -9.00 12.06 -5.59
CA TYR A 60 -8.26 11.33 -4.57
C TYR A 60 -6.82 11.03 -5.05
N GLN A 61 -5.83 11.67 -4.42
CA GLN A 61 -4.43 11.34 -4.62
C GLN A 61 -4.02 10.22 -3.64
N SER A 62 -3.52 9.12 -4.19
CA SER A 62 -2.87 8.06 -3.42
C SER A 62 -1.41 8.42 -3.12
N ILE A 63 -0.81 7.75 -2.14
CA ILE A 63 0.62 7.90 -1.80
C ILE A 63 1.51 7.64 -3.03
N VAL A 64 1.14 6.69 -3.90
CA VAL A 64 1.89 6.40 -5.13
C VAL A 64 1.86 7.59 -6.10
N SER A 65 0.72 8.30 -6.16
CA SER A 65 0.55 9.49 -7.00
C SER A 65 1.05 10.80 -6.40
N GLU A 66 1.20 10.87 -5.08
CA GLU A 66 1.76 12.04 -4.39
C GLU A 66 3.29 12.04 -4.44
N PHE A 67 3.91 10.85 -4.45
CA PHE A 67 5.36 10.69 -4.50
C PHE A 67 5.91 10.27 -5.87
N ASP A 68 5.05 10.23 -6.90
CA ASP A 68 5.47 9.92 -8.28
C ASP A 68 6.18 8.55 -8.41
N TRP A 69 5.70 7.53 -7.69
CA TRP A 69 6.28 6.18 -7.68
C TRP A 69 5.79 5.36 -8.87
N VAL A 70 6.23 5.74 -10.07
CA VAL A 70 5.84 5.10 -11.33
C VAL A 70 7.07 4.58 -12.06
N CYS A 71 6.90 3.50 -12.81
CA CYS A 71 7.92 2.91 -13.68
C CYS A 71 9.16 2.48 -12.88
N ASP A 72 10.33 3.10 -13.03
CA ASP A 72 11.57 2.66 -12.32
C ASP A 72 11.48 2.72 -10.79
N ASP A 73 10.51 3.46 -10.25
CA ASP A 73 10.30 3.68 -8.82
C ASP A 73 9.09 2.92 -8.25
N ASP A 74 8.51 1.99 -9.01
CA ASP A 74 7.36 1.14 -8.65
C ASP A 74 7.64 0.17 -7.46
N TRP A 75 8.91 -0.12 -7.19
CA TRP A 75 9.33 -0.98 -6.08
C TRP A 75 9.22 -0.30 -4.71
N LYS A 76 9.19 1.05 -4.66
CA LYS A 76 9.09 1.83 -3.41
C LYS A 76 7.86 1.52 -2.54
N PRO A 77 6.63 1.39 -3.07
CA PRO A 77 5.48 0.95 -2.28
C PRO A 77 5.65 -0.48 -1.72
N ALA A 78 6.24 -1.39 -2.50
CA ALA A 78 6.51 -2.76 -2.05
C ALA A 78 7.53 -2.79 -0.88
N LEU A 79 8.53 -1.90 -0.88
CA LEU A 79 9.40 -1.73 0.28
C LEU A 79 8.65 -1.28 1.53
N GLY A 80 7.73 -0.32 1.41
CA GLY A 80 6.94 0.17 2.53
C GLY A 80 6.10 -0.95 3.16
N GLN A 81 5.54 -1.83 2.33
CA GLN A 81 4.82 -3.01 2.79
C GLN A 81 5.74 -4.06 3.42
N SER A 82 6.94 -4.26 2.87
CA SER A 82 7.95 -5.13 3.46
C SER A 82 8.37 -4.66 4.86
N LEU A 83 8.63 -3.35 5.02
CA LEU A 83 8.97 -2.73 6.30
C LEU A 83 7.86 -2.85 7.33
N PHE A 84 6.59 -2.76 6.89
CA PHE A 84 5.44 -2.99 7.75
C PHE A 84 5.47 -4.40 8.34
N PHE A 85 5.69 -5.44 7.53
CA PHE A 85 5.79 -6.82 8.01
C PHE A 85 6.98 -7.03 8.95
N VAL A 86 8.12 -6.40 8.66
CA VAL A 86 9.28 -6.42 9.58
C VAL A 86 8.88 -5.79 10.92
N GLY A 87 8.13 -4.69 10.91
CA GLY A 87 7.52 -4.09 12.09
C GLY A 87 6.64 -5.07 12.85
N CYS A 88 5.73 -5.77 12.19
CA CYS A 88 4.88 -6.80 12.79
C CYS A 88 5.71 -7.90 13.50
N LEU A 89 6.77 -8.39 12.86
CA LEU A 89 7.66 -9.40 13.46
C LEU A 89 8.32 -8.92 14.76
N PHE A 90 8.86 -7.70 14.76
CA PHE A 90 9.45 -7.12 15.97
C PHE A 90 8.40 -6.75 17.02
N GLY A 91 7.20 -6.34 16.59
CA GLY A 91 6.10 -5.95 17.45
C GLY A 91 5.57 -7.15 18.23
N THR A 92 5.28 -8.25 17.54
CA THR A 92 4.80 -9.48 18.18
C THR A 92 5.82 -10.08 19.14
N LEU A 93 7.10 -10.15 18.76
CA LEU A 93 8.16 -10.63 19.65
C LEU A 93 8.36 -9.69 20.85
N GLY A 94 8.50 -8.38 20.59
CA GLY A 94 8.80 -7.39 21.61
C GLY A 94 7.64 -7.14 22.56
N LEU A 95 6.47 -6.75 22.03
CA LEU A 95 5.26 -6.51 22.83
C LEU A 95 4.72 -7.80 23.44
N GLY A 96 4.96 -8.96 22.83
CA GLY A 96 4.65 -10.26 23.41
C GLY A 96 5.42 -10.50 24.71
N ILE A 97 6.75 -10.39 24.67
CA ILE A 97 7.59 -10.51 25.88
C ILE A 97 7.22 -9.43 26.92
N MET A 98 6.95 -8.21 26.47
CA MET A 98 6.56 -7.12 27.36
C MET A 98 5.18 -7.38 28.02
N ALA A 99 4.26 -8.04 27.31
CA ALA A 99 2.93 -8.37 27.81
C ALA A 99 3.00 -9.38 28.96
N ASP A 100 3.95 -10.31 28.90
CA ASP A 100 4.17 -11.29 29.94
C ASP A 100 4.74 -10.66 31.22
N HIS A 101 5.53 -9.59 31.11
CA HIS A 101 6.18 -8.93 32.26
C HIS A 101 5.36 -7.79 32.88
N ILE A 102 4.73 -6.93 32.07
CA ILE A 102 4.06 -5.69 32.52
C ILE A 102 2.54 -5.90 32.64
N GLY A 103 2.00 -6.96 32.04
CA GLY A 103 0.58 -7.28 32.01
C GLY A 103 -0.14 -6.74 30.76
N ARG A 104 -1.35 -7.27 30.49
CA ARG A 104 -2.10 -7.04 29.25
C ARG A 104 -2.58 -5.59 29.03
N LEU A 105 -2.92 -4.86 30.08
CA LEU A 105 -3.50 -3.50 29.99
C LEU A 105 -2.47 -2.39 29.62
N PRO A 106 -1.26 -2.33 30.20
CA PRO A 106 -0.28 -1.31 29.81
C PRO A 106 0.27 -1.53 28.40
N VAL A 107 0.40 -2.78 27.95
CA VAL A 107 0.79 -3.08 26.56
C VAL A 107 -0.25 -2.57 25.57
N LEU A 108 -1.55 -2.65 25.90
CA LEU A 108 -2.63 -2.08 25.09
C LEU A 108 -2.45 -0.56 24.89
N MET A 109 -2.19 0.17 25.98
CA MET A 109 -1.97 1.62 25.93
C MET A 109 -0.74 1.97 25.09
N LEU A 110 0.34 1.20 25.24
CA LEU A 110 1.58 1.41 24.50
C LEU A 110 1.40 1.14 23.00
N ALA A 111 0.70 0.07 22.62
CA ALA A 111 0.37 -0.23 21.23
C ALA A 111 -0.50 0.86 20.60
N ASN A 112 -1.51 1.36 21.32
CA ASN A 112 -2.34 2.47 20.83
C ASN A 112 -1.54 3.76 20.64
N MET A 113 -0.62 4.08 21.56
CA MET A 113 0.28 5.23 21.44
C MET A 113 1.21 5.12 20.23
N LEU A 114 1.82 3.94 20.01
CA LEU A 114 2.65 3.67 18.84
C LEU A 114 1.86 3.80 17.53
N SER A 115 0.64 3.26 17.49
CA SER A 115 -0.23 3.35 16.32
C SER A 115 -0.62 4.80 16.04
N LEU A 116 -1.00 5.58 17.06
CA LEU A 116 -1.33 6.99 16.91
C LEU A 116 -0.15 7.78 16.36
N LEU A 117 1.05 7.57 16.91
CA LEU A 117 2.28 8.22 16.47
C LEU A 117 2.66 7.83 15.04
N GLY A 118 2.55 6.55 14.66
CA GLY A 118 2.83 6.07 13.30
C GLY A 118 1.86 6.66 12.26
N ASN A 119 0.57 6.74 12.60
CA ASN A 119 -0.43 7.36 11.72
C ASN A 119 -0.23 8.88 11.60
N LEU A 120 0.06 9.57 12.71
CA LEU A 120 0.34 11.00 12.67
C LEU A 120 1.63 11.30 11.90
N ALA A 121 2.67 10.47 12.08
CA ALA A 121 3.92 10.60 11.33
C ALA A 121 3.66 10.46 9.81
N THR A 122 2.83 9.49 9.41
CA THR A 122 2.45 9.26 7.99
C THR A 122 1.84 10.51 7.34
N TYR A 123 1.14 11.35 8.10
CA TYR A 123 0.62 12.61 7.57
C TYR A 123 1.74 13.62 7.24
N PHE A 124 2.84 13.62 7.99
CA PHE A 124 3.97 14.53 7.81
C PHE A 124 5.06 14.00 6.89
N THR A 125 5.02 12.72 6.51
CA THR A 125 6.08 12.12 5.70
C THR A 125 6.10 12.72 4.31
N ARG A 126 7.25 13.22 3.89
CA ARG A 126 7.50 13.68 2.52
C ARG A 126 8.62 12.90 1.82
N ASP A 127 9.25 11.98 2.54
CA ASP A 127 10.38 11.20 2.08
C ASP A 127 10.13 9.71 2.26
N LEU A 128 10.65 8.89 1.34
CA LEU A 128 10.59 7.42 1.40
C LEU A 128 11.04 6.82 2.75
N PRO A 129 12.19 7.20 3.34
CA PRO A 129 12.61 6.65 4.64
C PRO A 129 11.66 7.04 5.78
N GLN A 130 11.05 8.23 5.72
CA GLN A 130 10.10 8.65 6.74
C GLN A 130 8.80 7.82 6.64
N LEU A 131 8.31 7.55 5.43
CA LEU A 131 7.17 6.66 5.22
C LEU A 131 7.49 5.24 5.68
N GLY A 132 8.69 4.74 5.39
CA GLY A 132 9.15 3.44 5.88
C GLY A 132 9.15 3.36 7.42
N ALA A 133 9.65 4.39 8.09
CA ALA A 133 9.65 4.46 9.55
C ALA A 133 8.24 4.54 10.14
N SER A 134 7.34 5.35 9.56
CA SER A 134 5.96 5.46 10.04
C SER A 134 5.21 4.14 9.88
N ARG A 135 5.41 3.43 8.77
CA ARG A 135 4.84 2.09 8.52
C ARG A 135 5.40 1.04 9.46
N PHE A 136 6.69 1.08 9.76
CA PHE A 136 7.30 0.21 10.76
C PHE A 136 6.66 0.43 12.14
N LEU A 137 6.50 1.68 12.59
CA LEU A 137 5.84 2.01 13.86
C LEU A 137 4.39 1.52 13.92
N THR A 138 3.61 1.73 12.87
CA THR A 138 2.23 1.24 12.81
C THR A 138 2.20 -0.29 12.82
N GLY A 139 3.11 -0.95 12.09
CA GLY A 139 3.23 -2.41 12.07
C GLY A 139 3.53 -3.03 13.43
N LEU A 140 4.35 -2.38 14.27
CA LEU A 140 4.62 -2.84 15.64
C LEU A 140 3.33 -2.98 16.46
N ALA A 141 2.36 -2.08 16.27
CA ALA A 141 1.13 -2.04 17.06
C ALA A 141 -0.02 -2.89 16.47
N THR A 142 -0.02 -3.12 15.16
CA THR A 142 -1.13 -3.75 14.45
C THR A 142 -1.49 -5.13 15.02
N ASP A 143 -0.50 -6.00 15.27
CA ASP A 143 -0.77 -7.36 15.75
C ASP A 143 -1.38 -7.35 17.16
N THR A 144 -0.93 -6.43 18.02
CA THR A 144 -1.48 -6.28 19.37
C THR A 144 -2.96 -5.86 19.31
N ASN A 145 -3.32 -4.99 18.37
CA ASN A 145 -4.70 -4.55 18.17
C ASN A 145 -5.62 -5.66 17.63
N PHE A 146 -5.11 -6.61 16.85
CA PHE A 146 -5.89 -7.78 16.43
C PHE A 146 -6.10 -8.76 17.59
N VAL A 147 -5.05 -9.05 18.37
CA VAL A 147 -5.12 -10.00 19.50
C VAL A 147 -6.12 -9.54 20.57
N ILE A 148 -6.22 -8.23 20.83
CA ILE A 148 -7.14 -7.71 21.85
C ILE A 148 -8.62 -7.89 21.46
N MET A 149 -8.95 -7.87 20.16
CA MET A 149 -10.32 -8.10 19.68
C MET A 149 -10.76 -9.52 20.07
N TYR A 150 -9.87 -10.50 19.95
CA TYR A 150 -10.16 -11.88 20.34
C TYR A 150 -10.23 -12.10 21.85
N ILE A 151 -9.66 -11.20 22.66
CA ILE A 151 -9.67 -11.31 24.13
C ILE A 151 -10.90 -10.66 24.76
N LEU A 152 -11.45 -9.60 24.14
CA LEU A 152 -12.63 -8.87 24.62
C LEU A 152 -13.96 -9.41 24.07
N GLY A 153 -13.91 -10.39 23.15
CA GLY A 153 -15.05 -11.07 22.55
C GLY A 153 -15.53 -12.29 23.34
#